data_AF-A0AAU3DXG2-F1
#
_entry.id   AF-A0AAU3DXG2-F1
#
_cell.length_a   1.000
_cell.length_b   1.000
_cell.length_c   1.000
_cell.angle_alpha   90.00
_cell.angle_beta   90.00
_cell.angle_gamma   90.00
#
_symmetry.space_group_name_H-M   'P 1'
#
loop_
_entity.id
_entity.type
_entity.pdbx_description
1 polymer ?
#
loop_
_entity_poly.entity_id
_entity_poly.type
_entity_poly.pdbx_seq_one_letter_code
_entity_poly.pdbx_strand_id
1 'polypeptide(L)'
;MTGRNAARALLAGVLVLVAVLAAGCGVRPSGVITGSPARGGPSVGVGLYLIRGGTLALVVRPAREAVPPVEALRLLAAGPDVHEQGEGFTSEVPADALPASEVVASADGSRLSVTMSGAVTTLSATAVDQIICTLDSAAAAGSGQRFAAATLSGPDGDLKPQSCSLY
;
A
#
# COMPACT_ATOMS: atom_id res chain seq x y z
N MET A 1 -34.86 34.14 -63.04
CA MET A 1 -33.51 33.51 -63.03
C MET A 1 -33.01 33.16 -61.61
N THR A 2 -33.88 33.12 -60.61
CA THR A 2 -33.50 33.11 -59.18
C THR A 2 -33.47 31.71 -58.52
N GLY A 3 -34.17 30.72 -59.09
CA GLY A 3 -34.33 29.38 -58.48
C GLY A 3 -33.16 28.41 -58.65
N ARG A 4 -32.37 28.53 -59.73
CA ARG A 4 -31.24 27.63 -60.01
C ARG A 4 -30.03 27.86 -59.09
N ASN A 5 -29.88 29.06 -58.54
CA ASN A 5 -28.75 29.42 -57.69
C ASN A 5 -29.00 28.99 -56.23
N ALA A 6 -30.24 29.08 -55.75
CA ALA A 6 -30.62 28.60 -54.42
C ALA A 6 -30.50 27.07 -54.29
N ALA A 7 -30.92 26.32 -55.32
CA ALA A 7 -30.78 24.87 -55.34
C ALA A 7 -29.31 24.41 -55.32
N ARG A 8 -28.42 25.13 -56.03
CA ARG A 8 -26.97 24.85 -56.03
C ARG A 8 -26.31 25.15 -54.69
N ALA A 9 -26.72 26.22 -54.01
CA ALA A 9 -26.20 26.57 -52.69
C ALA A 9 -26.62 25.55 -51.61
N LEU A 10 -27.86 25.06 -51.65
CA LEU A 10 -28.35 24.02 -50.75
C LEU A 10 -27.64 22.67 -50.99
N LEU A 11 -27.44 22.28 -52.25
CA LEU A 11 -26.68 21.07 -52.59
C LEU A 11 -25.23 21.15 -52.13
N ALA A 12 -24.58 22.31 -52.29
CA ALA A 12 -23.21 22.52 -51.81
C ALA A 12 -23.12 22.46 -50.27
N GLY A 13 -24.08 23.04 -49.56
CA GLY A 13 -24.15 22.99 -48.10
C GLY A 13 -24.33 21.56 -47.56
N VAL A 14 -25.21 20.78 -48.18
CA VAL A 14 -25.43 19.36 -47.81
C VAL A 14 -24.17 18.53 -48.07
N LEU A 15 -23.50 18.72 -49.20
CA LEU A 15 -22.25 18.02 -49.53
C LEU A 15 -21.13 18.30 -48.52
N VAL A 16 -20.97 19.56 -48.09
CA VAL A 16 -19.97 19.94 -47.08
C VAL A 16 -20.31 19.32 -45.72
N LEU A 17 -21.58 19.31 -45.32
CA LEU A 17 -22.01 18.73 -44.06
C LEU A 17 -21.75 17.21 -44.00
N VAL A 18 -22.03 16.49 -45.09
CA VAL A 18 -21.77 15.05 -45.21
C VAL A 18 -20.27 14.75 -45.16
N ALA A 19 -19.43 15.58 -45.78
CA ALA A 19 -17.98 15.41 -45.75
C ALA A 19 -17.39 15.60 -44.34
N VAL A 20 -17.90 16.55 -43.56
CA VAL A 20 -17.47 16.80 -42.17
C VAL A 20 -17.93 15.67 -41.23
N LEU A 21 -19.15 15.15 -41.40
CA LEU A 21 -19.66 14.02 -40.63
C LEU A 21 -18.92 12.70 -40.93
N ALA A 22 -18.40 12.56 -42.16
CA ALA A 22 -17.56 11.42 -42.54
C ALA A 22 -16.11 11.51 -42.02
N ALA A 23 -15.64 12.71 -41.66
CA ALA A 23 -14.33 12.95 -41.07
C ALA A 23 -14.38 12.78 -39.53
N GLY A 24 -14.85 11.62 -39.06
CA GLY A 24 -14.62 11.22 -37.68
C GLY A 24 -13.12 11.10 -37.44
N CYS A 25 -12.57 11.80 -36.44
CA CYS A 25 -11.20 11.62 -35.99
C CYS A 25 -11.06 10.21 -35.42
N GLY A 26 -10.74 9.24 -36.29
CA GLY A 26 -10.61 7.84 -35.93
C GLY A 26 -9.55 7.68 -34.84
N VAL A 27 -10.00 7.35 -33.62
CA VAL A 27 -9.11 6.81 -32.60
C VAL A 27 -8.51 5.53 -33.18
N ARG A 28 -7.22 5.59 -33.53
CA ARG A 28 -6.51 4.44 -34.08
C ARG A 28 -6.61 3.32 -33.04
N PRO A 29 -7.09 2.11 -33.38
CA PRO A 29 -7.05 1.00 -32.45
C PRO A 29 -5.61 0.84 -31.99
N SER A 30 -5.34 1.16 -30.72
CA SER A 30 -4.11 0.70 -30.11
C SER A 30 -4.20 -0.81 -30.16
N GLY A 31 -3.20 -1.46 -30.76
CA GLY A 31 -3.09 -2.91 -30.68
C GLY A 31 -3.18 -3.35 -29.22
N VAL A 32 -3.59 -4.60 -29.00
CA VAL A 32 -3.53 -5.19 -27.66
C VAL A 32 -2.08 -5.12 -27.17
N ILE A 33 -1.82 -4.26 -26.19
CA ILE A 33 -0.57 -4.31 -25.43
C ILE A 33 -0.77 -5.45 -24.45
N THR A 34 -0.27 -6.64 -24.81
CA THR A 34 -0.17 -7.72 -23.84
C THR A 34 0.79 -7.26 -22.77
N GLY A 35 0.26 -6.84 -21.63
CA GLY A 35 1.06 -6.73 -20.42
C GLY A 35 1.77 -8.06 -20.19
N SER A 36 2.95 -8.03 -19.59
CA SER A 36 3.52 -9.25 -19.03
C SER A 36 2.47 -9.92 -18.14
N PRO A 37 2.44 -11.26 -18.06
CA PRO A 37 1.55 -11.95 -17.12
C PRO A 37 1.67 -11.24 -15.78
N ALA A 38 0.54 -10.81 -15.21
CA ALA A 38 0.54 -10.44 -13.81
C ALA A 38 1.22 -11.61 -13.09
N ARG A 39 2.24 -11.34 -12.28
CA ARG A 39 2.79 -12.37 -11.39
C ARG A 39 1.68 -12.71 -10.40
N GLY A 40 0.77 -13.57 -10.84
CA GLY A 40 -0.42 -14.02 -10.15
C GLY A 40 -0.09 -15.31 -9.44
N GLY A 41 0.38 -15.17 -8.21
CA GLY A 41 0.12 -16.13 -7.14
C GLY A 41 -0.59 -15.35 -6.03
N PRO A 42 -1.11 -16.00 -4.98
CA PRO A 42 -1.32 -15.27 -3.73
C PRO A 42 -0.02 -14.51 -3.45
N SER A 43 -0.10 -13.19 -3.25
CA SER A 43 1.05 -12.38 -2.87
C SER A 43 1.48 -12.84 -1.49
N VAL A 44 2.22 -13.94 -1.41
CA VAL A 44 2.89 -14.34 -0.18
C VAL A 44 3.97 -13.29 0.00
N GLY A 45 3.77 -12.45 0.99
CA GLY A 45 4.54 -11.26 1.17
C GLY A 45 4.38 -10.74 2.57
N VAL A 46 5.37 -10.00 3.02
CA VAL A 46 5.34 -9.31 4.30
C VAL A 46 4.86 -7.90 4.05
N GLY A 47 3.73 -7.56 4.66
CA GLY A 47 3.19 -6.20 4.66
C GLY A 47 3.91 -5.36 5.71
N LEU A 48 4.60 -4.32 5.27
CA LEU A 48 5.24 -3.32 6.12
C LEU A 48 4.52 -1.98 5.94
N TYR A 49 4.21 -1.33 7.04
CA TYR A 49 3.65 0.02 7.00
C TYR A 49 4.78 1.05 7.07
N LEU A 50 5.05 1.68 5.94
CA LEU A 50 6.05 2.73 5.76
C LEU A 50 5.37 4.10 5.62
N ILE A 51 6.15 5.17 5.62
CA ILE A 51 5.64 6.53 5.47
C ILE A 51 5.89 7.01 4.05
N ARG A 52 4.86 7.51 3.38
CA ARG A 52 4.97 8.19 2.07
C ARG A 52 4.19 9.49 2.11
N GLY A 53 4.85 10.60 1.79
CA GLY A 53 4.19 11.92 1.84
C GLY A 53 3.60 12.27 3.21
N GLY A 54 4.18 11.74 4.29
CA GLY A 54 3.73 11.98 5.66
C GLY A 54 2.56 11.10 6.13
N THR A 55 2.11 10.12 5.32
CA THR A 55 1.04 9.19 5.72
C THR A 55 1.54 7.75 5.73
N LEU A 56 0.95 6.91 6.58
CA LEU A 56 1.19 5.46 6.54
C LEU A 56 0.72 4.88 5.20
N ALA A 57 1.52 3.97 4.66
CA ALA A 57 1.28 3.27 3.41
C ALA A 57 1.79 1.83 3.49
N LEU A 58 0.96 0.89 3.05
CA LEU A 58 1.31 -0.53 3.00
C LEU A 58 2.26 -0.80 1.84
N VAL A 59 3.42 -1.39 2.15
CA VAL A 59 4.37 -1.94 1.19
C VAL A 59 4.44 -3.45 1.38
N VAL A 60 4.23 -4.22 0.32
CA VAL A 60 4.27 -5.67 0.36
C VAL A 60 5.58 -6.14 -0.25
N ARG A 61 6.49 -6.64 0.58
CA ARG A 61 7.73 -7.25 0.12
C ARG A 61 7.50 -8.72 -0.21
N PRO A 62 8.01 -9.25 -1.33
CA PRO A 62 7.86 -10.65 -1.69
C PRO A 62 8.46 -11.58 -0.61
N ALA A 63 7.72 -12.62 -0.25
CA ALA A 63 8.17 -13.68 0.66
C ALA A 63 7.76 -15.05 0.12
N ARG A 64 8.47 -16.11 0.53
CA ARG A 64 8.12 -17.49 0.10
C ARG A 64 6.97 -18.08 0.92
N GLU A 65 6.82 -17.62 2.15
CA GLU A 65 5.84 -18.04 3.13
C GLU A 65 5.42 -16.84 4.00
N ALA A 66 4.40 -17.03 4.84
CA ALA A 66 4.00 -16.01 5.79
C ALA A 66 5.15 -15.70 6.75
N VAL A 67 5.51 -14.42 6.85
CA VAL A 67 6.59 -13.97 7.73
C VAL A 67 6.03 -13.81 9.16
N PRO A 68 6.67 -14.41 10.18
CA PRO A 68 6.19 -14.27 11.55
C PRO A 68 6.28 -12.81 12.02
N PRO A 69 5.40 -12.37 12.95
CA PRO A 69 5.34 -10.97 13.39
C PRO A 69 6.68 -10.39 13.87
N VAL A 70 7.49 -11.20 14.56
CA VAL A 70 8.82 -10.79 15.04
C VAL A 70 9.77 -10.44 13.88
N GLU A 71 9.74 -11.21 12.78
CA GLU A 71 10.60 -10.96 11.63
C GLU A 71 10.08 -9.80 10.78
N ALA A 72 8.76 -9.62 10.70
CA ALA A 72 8.16 -8.43 10.08
C ALA A 72 8.62 -7.14 10.78
N LEU A 73 8.70 -7.13 12.12
CA LEU A 73 9.23 -6.01 12.87
C LEU A 73 10.74 -5.78 12.62
N ARG A 74 11.51 -6.86 12.45
CA ARG A 74 12.92 -6.76 12.04
C ARG A 74 13.09 -6.10 10.68
N LEU A 75 12.23 -6.46 9.73
CA LEU A 75 12.24 -5.87 8.39
C LEU A 75 11.78 -4.40 8.39
N LEU A 76 10.83 -4.04 9.25
CA LEU A 76 10.42 -2.65 9.45
C LEU A 76 11.54 -1.82 10.07
N ALA A 77 12.25 -2.35 11.06
CA ALA A 77 13.40 -1.72 11.72
C ALA A 77 14.57 -1.48 10.77
N ALA A 78 14.78 -2.40 9.80
CA ALA A 78 15.75 -2.20 8.74
C ALA A 78 15.41 -1.03 7.81
N GLY A 79 14.16 -0.51 7.88
CA GLY A 79 13.69 0.61 7.10
C GLY A 79 13.34 0.25 5.65
N PRO A 80 12.95 1.25 4.84
CA PRO A 80 12.70 1.08 3.41
C PRO A 80 13.97 0.63 2.67
N ASP A 81 13.83 -0.23 1.67
CA ASP A 81 14.93 -0.59 0.78
C ASP A 81 15.24 0.51 -0.25
N VAL A 82 16.29 0.33 -1.06
CA VAL A 82 16.74 1.35 -2.04
C VAL A 82 15.67 1.68 -3.08
N HIS A 83 14.85 0.71 -3.50
CA HIS A 83 13.78 0.94 -4.46
C HIS A 83 12.66 1.74 -3.80
N GLU A 84 12.22 1.31 -2.62
CA GLU A 84 11.19 1.99 -1.83
C GLU A 84 11.60 3.43 -1.48
N GLN A 85 12.86 3.66 -1.09
CA GLN A 85 13.41 5.00 -0.88
C GLN A 85 13.34 5.85 -2.16
N GLY A 86 13.66 5.27 -3.31
CA GLY A 86 13.53 5.92 -4.62
C GLY A 86 12.08 6.29 -4.98
N GLU A 87 11.09 5.61 -4.41
CA GLU A 87 9.66 5.92 -4.55
C GLU A 87 9.14 6.92 -3.49
N GLY A 88 10.02 7.37 -2.60
CA GLY A 88 9.74 8.35 -1.55
C GLY A 88 9.23 7.74 -0.23
N PHE A 89 9.43 6.45 0.00
CA PHE A 89 9.12 5.82 1.28
C PHE A 89 10.20 6.12 2.33
N THR A 90 9.76 6.31 3.57
CA THR A 90 10.57 6.59 4.75
C THR A 90 10.06 5.77 5.95
N SER A 91 10.78 5.79 7.06
CA SER A 91 10.35 5.18 8.33
C SER A 91 10.77 6.06 9.50
N GLU A 92 9.89 6.21 10.49
CA GLU A 92 10.21 6.84 11.78
C GLU A 92 10.65 5.81 12.83
N VAL A 93 10.54 4.51 12.53
CA VAL A 93 10.97 3.43 13.41
C VAL A 93 12.50 3.44 13.54
N PRO A 94 13.06 3.65 14.75
CA PRO A 94 14.50 3.67 14.94
C PRO A 94 15.12 2.29 14.67
N ALA A 95 16.25 2.26 13.97
CA ALA A 95 16.93 1.01 13.62
C ALA A 95 17.50 0.27 14.85
N ASP A 96 17.79 1.01 15.93
CA ASP A 96 18.30 0.51 17.21
C ASP A 96 17.19 0.15 18.21
N ALA A 97 15.94 0.55 17.96
CA ALA A 97 14.81 0.22 18.82
C ALA A 97 14.42 -1.28 18.75
N LEU A 98 14.86 -2.00 17.71
CA LEU A 98 14.35 -3.30 17.33
C LEU A 98 15.48 -4.20 16.78
N PRO A 99 15.62 -5.41 17.30
CA PRO A 99 14.59 -6.40 17.03
C PRO A 99 13.60 -6.56 18.18
N ALA A 100 12.36 -6.85 17.84
CA ALA A 100 11.46 -7.51 18.77
C ALA A 100 12.14 -8.77 19.31
N SER A 101 12.25 -8.85 20.62
CA SER A 101 12.80 -10.04 21.28
C SER A 101 11.77 -11.15 21.33
N GLU A 102 10.49 -10.77 21.48
CA GLU A 102 9.39 -11.72 21.63
C GLU A 102 8.06 -11.11 21.21
N VAL A 103 7.19 -11.93 20.61
CA VAL A 103 5.78 -11.61 20.35
C VAL A 103 4.94 -12.77 20.87
N VAL A 104 4.10 -12.51 21.86
CA VAL A 104 3.25 -13.51 22.51
C VAL A 104 1.78 -13.16 22.28
N ALA A 105 1.02 -14.10 21.74
CA ALA A 105 -0.43 -13.97 21.62
C ALA A 105 -1.14 -14.48 22.88
N SER A 106 -2.25 -13.84 23.25
CA SER A 106 -3.17 -14.38 24.26
C SER A 106 -3.79 -15.69 23.79
N ALA A 107 -4.32 -16.48 24.73
CA ALA A 107 -4.91 -17.79 24.44
C ALA A 107 -6.06 -17.74 23.42
N ASP A 108 -6.79 -16.62 23.35
CA ASP A 108 -7.87 -16.36 22.39
C ASP A 108 -7.39 -15.64 21.12
N GLY A 109 -6.10 -15.33 20.99
CA GLY A 109 -5.50 -14.61 19.86
C GLY A 109 -5.89 -13.12 19.75
N SER A 110 -6.72 -12.60 20.67
CA SER A 110 -7.27 -11.25 20.58
C SER A 110 -6.28 -10.15 20.99
N ARG A 111 -5.23 -10.49 21.74
CA ARG A 111 -4.22 -9.54 22.21
C ARG A 111 -2.82 -10.05 21.93
N LEU A 112 -1.93 -9.11 21.62
CA LEU A 112 -0.49 -9.38 21.53
C LEU A 112 0.27 -8.64 22.64
N SER A 113 1.27 -9.30 23.20
CA SER A 113 2.32 -8.68 24.03
C SER A 113 3.62 -8.74 23.26
N VAL A 114 4.29 -7.60 23.13
CA VAL A 114 5.44 -7.45 22.24
C VAL A 114 6.58 -6.83 23.04
N THR A 115 7.66 -7.60 23.22
CA THR A 115 8.84 -7.17 23.97
C THR A 115 9.89 -6.62 23.00
N MET A 116 10.21 -5.35 23.14
CA MET A 116 11.16 -4.60 22.31
C MET A 116 12.51 -4.50 23.03
N SER A 117 13.59 -4.49 22.25
CA SER A 117 14.94 -4.38 22.81
C SER A 117 15.31 -2.94 23.19
N GLY A 118 14.75 -1.96 22.48
CA GLY A 118 14.98 -0.53 22.74
C GLY A 118 13.79 0.16 23.41
N ALA A 119 14.00 1.44 23.72
CA ALA A 119 13.03 2.29 24.41
C ALA A 119 11.74 2.48 23.60
N VAL A 120 10.59 2.25 24.22
CA VAL A 120 9.27 2.36 23.58
C VAL A 120 8.52 3.62 23.96
N THR A 121 8.78 4.21 25.12
CA THR A 121 8.08 5.41 25.60
C THR A 121 8.51 6.68 24.86
N THR A 122 9.65 6.63 24.19
CA THR A 122 10.19 7.73 23.36
C THR A 122 9.83 7.63 21.89
N LEU A 123 9.13 6.58 21.45
CA LEU A 123 8.71 6.43 20.06
C LEU A 123 7.70 7.53 19.69
N SER A 124 7.80 8.03 18.46
CA SER A 124 6.76 8.91 17.93
C SER A 124 5.45 8.14 17.76
N ALA A 125 4.33 8.86 17.76
CA ALA A 125 3.03 8.25 17.46
C ALA A 125 3.03 7.57 16.08
N THR A 126 3.69 8.16 15.07
CA THR A 126 3.85 7.55 13.75
C THR A 126 4.65 6.25 13.80
N ALA A 127 5.75 6.20 14.55
CA ALA A 127 6.55 4.98 14.70
C ALA A 127 5.74 3.87 15.39
N VAL A 128 4.95 4.21 16.41
CA VAL A 128 4.02 3.27 17.06
C VAL A 128 2.99 2.75 16.05
N ASP A 129 2.37 3.63 15.26
CA ASP A 129 1.41 3.23 14.22
C ASP A 129 2.04 2.29 13.17
N GLN A 130 3.26 2.60 12.70
CA GLN A 130 3.99 1.74 11.77
C GLN A 130 4.23 0.34 12.34
N ILE A 131 4.65 0.26 13.61
CA ILE A 131 4.91 -1.01 14.31
C ILE A 131 3.61 -1.80 14.45
N ILE A 132 2.54 -1.18 14.95
CA ILE A 132 1.28 -1.86 15.25
C ILE A 132 0.58 -2.32 13.98
N CYS A 133 0.52 -1.50 12.93
CA CYS A 133 -0.09 -1.90 11.67
C CYS A 133 0.73 -2.98 10.94
N THR A 134 2.06 -2.97 11.07
CA THR A 134 2.92 -4.04 10.53
C THR A 134 2.68 -5.36 11.27
N LEU A 135 2.58 -5.32 12.59
CA LEU A 135 2.22 -6.49 13.40
C LEU A 135 0.85 -7.05 12.99
N ASP A 136 -0.15 -6.19 12.79
CA ASP A 136 -1.50 -6.62 12.41
C ASP A 136 -1.50 -7.33 11.05
N SER A 137 -0.78 -6.76 10.07
CA SER A 137 -0.62 -7.38 8.76
C SER A 137 0.07 -8.73 8.84
N ALA A 138 1.12 -8.87 9.66
CA ALA A 138 1.86 -10.12 9.82
C ALA A 138 1.02 -11.19 10.55
N ALA A 139 0.30 -10.80 11.61
CA ALA A 139 -0.61 -11.69 12.34
C ALA A 139 -1.74 -12.21 11.43
N ALA A 140 -2.34 -11.32 10.63
CA ALA A 140 -3.38 -11.69 9.67
C ALA A 140 -2.84 -12.62 8.57
N ALA A 141 -1.62 -12.37 8.07
CA ALA A 141 -1.00 -13.22 7.06
C ALA A 141 -0.67 -14.63 7.58
N GLY A 142 -0.25 -14.76 8.84
CA GLY A 142 0.14 -16.05 9.43
C GLY A 142 -1.03 -16.87 9.97
N SER A 143 -2.02 -16.23 10.61
CA SER A 143 -3.12 -16.92 11.32
C SER A 143 -4.50 -16.74 10.69
N GLY A 144 -4.63 -15.84 9.70
CA GLY A 144 -5.91 -15.40 9.15
C GLY A 144 -6.70 -14.47 10.09
N GLN A 145 -6.13 -14.12 11.26
CA GLN A 145 -6.79 -13.33 12.29
C GLN A 145 -5.99 -12.07 12.63
N ARG A 146 -6.73 -10.99 12.87
CA ARG A 146 -6.22 -9.73 13.41
C ARG A 146 -6.35 -9.74 14.93
N PHE A 147 -5.47 -9.02 15.61
CA PHE A 147 -5.61 -8.78 17.04
C PHE A 147 -6.46 -7.53 17.27
N ALA A 148 -7.13 -7.46 18.41
CA ALA A 148 -7.86 -6.26 18.83
C ALA A 148 -6.92 -5.19 19.41
N ALA A 149 -5.90 -5.61 20.16
CA ALA A 149 -4.88 -4.70 20.69
C ALA A 149 -3.52 -5.39 20.90
N ALA A 150 -2.44 -4.62 20.77
CA ALA A 150 -1.09 -5.04 21.12
C ALA A 150 -0.48 -4.10 22.16
N THR A 151 0.25 -4.65 23.12
CA THR A 151 1.01 -3.88 24.12
C THR A 151 2.48 -3.95 23.77
N LEU A 152 3.13 -2.79 23.64
CA LEU A 152 4.56 -2.67 23.38
C LEU A 152 5.29 -2.43 24.72
N SER A 153 6.23 -3.30 25.05
CA SER A 153 7.03 -3.24 26.27
C SER A 153 8.49 -3.06 25.92
N GLY A 154 9.14 -2.08 26.55
CA GLY A 154 10.57 -1.79 26.40
C GLY A 154 11.27 -1.66 27.76
N PRO A 155 12.59 -1.42 27.77
CA PRO A 155 13.36 -1.25 29.00
C PRO A 155 12.97 0.01 29.80
N ASP A 156 12.33 0.98 29.15
CA ASP A 156 11.88 2.26 29.71
C ASP A 156 10.39 2.26 30.12
N GLY A 157 9.68 1.16 29.91
CA GLY A 157 8.30 0.96 30.35
C GLY A 157 7.40 0.36 29.28
N ASP A 158 6.10 0.38 29.56
CA ASP A 158 5.06 -0.14 28.67
C ASP A 158 4.24 0.98 28.07
N LEU A 159 3.92 0.86 26.78
CA LEU A 159 2.88 1.66 26.17
C LEU A 159 1.50 1.09 26.51
N LYS A 160 0.47 1.95 26.49
CA LYS A 160 -0.92 1.48 26.58
C LYS A 160 -1.23 0.54 25.41
N PRO A 161 -2.21 -0.38 25.53
CA PRO A 161 -2.63 -1.22 24.41
C PRO A 161 -3.00 -0.37 23.20
N GLN A 162 -2.44 -0.70 22.03
CA GLN A 162 -2.62 -0.01 20.76
C GLN A 162 -3.34 -0.92 19.76
N SER A 163 -4.13 -0.32 18.88
CA SER A 163 -4.70 -0.98 17.70
C SER A 163 -4.18 -0.27 16.44
N CYS A 164 -4.16 -0.94 15.30
CA CYS A 164 -3.74 -0.29 14.06
C CYS A 164 -4.71 0.84 13.72
N SER A 165 -4.20 2.06 13.52
CA SER A 165 -5.01 3.26 13.28
C SER A 165 -5.74 3.29 11.93
N LEU A 166 -5.48 2.31 11.07
CA LEU A 166 -6.07 2.20 9.74
C LEU A 166 -7.34 1.33 9.68
N TYR A 167 -7.74 0.71 10.79
CA TYR A 167 -8.91 -0.19 10.87
C TYR A 167 -9.82 0.11 12.07
#